data_AF-A0A1A3NDN1-F1
#
_entry.id   AF-A0A1A3NDN1-F1
#
_cell.length_a   1.000
_cell.length_b   1.000
_cell.length_c   1.000
_cell.angle_alpha   90.00
_cell.angle_beta   90.00
_cell.angle_gamma   90.00
#
_symmetry.space_group_name_H-M   'P 1'
#
loop_
_entity.id
_entity.type
_entity.pdbx_description
1 polymer ?
#
loop_
_entity_poly.entity_id
_entity_poly.type
_entity_poly.pdbx_seq_one_letter_code
_entity_poly.pdbx_strand_id
1 'polypeptide(L)'
;MLAATLLSLGVVFLAELGDRSQLLTMTYALRYRWWVVLSGVAIASATVHGVSVAIGHFLGATLPSRPMAFASAIAFLIFAAWAWREGAESGGEDVSAPRQPRFALLTIVSSFVLAEMSDKTTLATLTLASEHDWVGVWIGTTLGMILADGLAIGAGLLLHRRLPEQLLHFIASLLFLMFGLWMLFDAALGWRWVAVGATAAVGLTAGTAAAAQTLQRRRKAAASVPPAS
;
A
#
# COMPACT_ATOMS: atom_id res chain seq x y z
N MET A 1 19.47 -2.91 8.08
CA MET A 1 19.32 -1.59 7.45
C MET A 1 18.88 -1.64 5.99
N LEU A 2 19.77 -1.79 4.99
CA LEU A 2 19.39 -1.60 3.57
C LEU A 2 18.28 -2.54 3.07
N ALA A 3 18.31 -3.83 3.42
CA ALA A 3 17.26 -4.77 3.05
C ALA A 3 15.89 -4.41 3.67
N ALA A 4 15.89 -4.00 4.95
CA ALA A 4 14.68 -3.55 5.64
C ALA A 4 14.10 -2.28 5.00
N THR A 5 14.97 -1.34 4.61
CA THR A 5 14.57 -0.12 3.88
C THR A 5 13.93 -0.44 2.53
N LEU A 6 14.55 -1.30 1.72
CA LEU A 6 14.00 -1.64 0.41
C LEU A 6 12.69 -2.44 0.52
N LEU A 7 12.62 -3.37 1.49
CA LEU A 7 11.42 -4.15 1.76
C LEU A 7 10.26 -3.25 2.20
N SER A 8 10.47 -2.44 3.24
CA SER A 8 9.40 -1.59 3.79
C SER A 8 9.00 -0.47 2.81
N LEU A 9 9.95 0.04 2.03
CA LEU A 9 9.65 0.94 0.91
C LEU A 9 8.73 0.26 -0.09
N GLY A 10 9.07 -0.94 -0.55
CA GLY A 10 8.26 -1.66 -1.53
C GLY A 10 6.87 -2.01 -1.00
N VAL A 11 6.77 -2.47 0.25
CA VAL A 11 5.51 -2.82 0.90
C VAL A 11 4.61 -1.59 1.04
N VAL A 12 5.11 -0.50 1.63
CA VAL A 12 4.30 0.71 1.83
C VAL A 12 3.96 1.36 0.51
N PHE A 13 4.93 1.54 -0.39
CA PHE A 13 4.68 2.12 -1.71
C PHE A 13 3.52 1.44 -2.42
N LEU A 14 3.45 0.11 -2.34
CA LEU A 14 2.50 -0.69 -3.08
C LEU A 14 1.16 -0.86 -2.36
N ALA A 15 1.17 -0.90 -1.02
CA ALA A 15 -0.04 -0.89 -0.20
C ALA A 15 -0.83 0.42 -0.34
N GLU A 16 -0.10 1.50 -0.61
CA GLU A 16 -0.60 2.87 -0.68
C GLU A 16 -1.23 3.23 -2.03
N LEU A 17 -0.89 2.50 -3.10
CA LEU A 17 -1.38 2.85 -4.43
C LEU A 17 -2.92 2.89 -4.48
N GLY A 18 -3.43 4.08 -4.81
CA GLY A 18 -4.82 4.54 -4.87
C GLY A 18 -5.68 4.17 -3.68
N ASP A 19 -5.06 4.30 -2.51
CA ASP A 19 -5.79 4.42 -1.26
C ASP A 19 -6.49 5.79 -1.12
N ARG A 20 -7.31 5.94 -0.07
CA ARG A 20 -8.08 7.14 0.24
C ARG A 20 -7.16 8.33 0.54
N SER A 21 -6.05 8.08 1.22
CA SER A 21 -4.95 9.03 1.46
C SER A 21 -4.38 9.59 0.14
N GLN A 22 -4.17 8.77 -0.89
CA GLN A 22 -3.71 9.27 -2.20
C GLN A 22 -4.75 10.15 -2.91
N LEU A 23 -6.03 9.82 -2.82
CA LEU A 23 -7.10 10.68 -3.37
C LEU A 23 -7.15 12.04 -2.65
N LEU A 24 -6.93 12.04 -1.33
CA LEU A 24 -6.79 13.26 -0.54
C LEU A 24 -5.56 14.07 -1.01
N THR A 25 -4.42 13.43 -1.23
CA THR A 25 -3.20 14.06 -1.74
C THR A 25 -3.42 14.69 -3.12
N MET A 26 -4.05 13.97 -4.06
CA MET A 26 -4.38 14.51 -5.38
C MET A 26 -5.32 15.73 -5.27
N THR A 27 -6.33 15.65 -4.40
CA THR A 27 -7.28 16.75 -4.17
C THR A 27 -6.58 18.00 -3.64
N TYR A 28 -5.61 17.83 -2.72
CA TYR A 28 -4.80 18.95 -2.23
C TYR A 28 -3.85 19.49 -3.30
N ALA A 29 -3.29 18.65 -4.16
CA ALA A 29 -2.40 19.08 -5.25
C ALA A 29 -3.10 19.90 -6.34
N LEU A 30 -4.43 19.80 -6.45
CA LEU A 30 -5.23 20.68 -7.31
C LEU A 30 -5.44 22.07 -6.71
N ARG A 31 -5.31 22.23 -5.39
CA ARG A 31 -5.57 23.49 -4.66
C ARG A 31 -4.31 24.19 -4.19
N TYR A 32 -3.23 23.43 -3.97
CA TYR A 32 -1.96 23.91 -3.43
C TYR A 32 -0.80 23.44 -4.30
N ARG A 33 0.36 24.10 -4.15
CA ARG A 33 1.58 23.76 -4.90
C ARG A 33 2.03 22.35 -4.52
N TRP A 34 2.34 21.51 -5.52
CA TRP A 34 2.63 20.08 -5.33
C TRP A 34 3.70 19.79 -4.25
N TRP A 35 4.73 20.62 -4.14
CA TRP A 35 5.79 20.43 -3.15
C TRP A 35 5.37 20.78 -1.72
N VAL A 36 4.38 21.66 -1.55
CA VAL A 36 3.78 21.94 -0.23
C VAL A 36 2.92 20.77 0.23
N VAL A 37 2.24 20.12 -0.73
CA VAL A 37 1.48 18.90 -0.47
C VAL A 37 2.42 17.76 -0.13
N LEU A 38 3.45 17.53 -0.95
CA LEU A 38 4.42 16.47 -0.73
C LEU A 38 5.21 16.65 0.56
N SER A 39 5.55 17.88 0.95
CA SER A 39 6.19 18.13 2.25
C SER A 39 5.24 17.90 3.43
N GLY A 40 3.96 18.25 3.28
CA GLY A 40 2.93 17.95 4.28
C GLY A 40 2.75 16.44 4.47
N VAL A 41 2.62 15.69 3.38
CA VAL A 41 2.61 14.22 3.37
C VAL A 41 3.85 13.67 4.05
N ALA A 42 5.05 14.12 3.65
CA ALA A 42 6.31 13.64 4.20
C ALA A 42 6.39 13.81 5.73
N ILE A 43 5.95 14.97 6.25
CA ILE A 43 5.93 15.25 7.69
C ILE A 43 4.91 14.34 8.39
N ALA A 44 3.71 14.21 7.83
CA ALA A 44 2.66 13.36 8.38
C ALA A 44 3.10 11.89 8.43
N SER A 45 3.58 11.35 7.30
CA SER A 45 4.04 9.96 7.19
C SER A 45 5.23 9.68 8.08
N ALA A 46 6.23 10.58 8.14
CA ALA A 46 7.37 10.42 9.02
C ALA A 46 6.95 10.34 10.50
N THR A 47 5.92 11.11 10.87
CA THR A 47 5.36 11.11 12.23
C THR A 47 4.60 9.83 12.53
N VAL A 48 3.62 9.46 11.70
CA VAL A 48 2.77 8.27 11.91
C VAL A 48 3.60 6.98 11.83
N HIS A 49 4.47 6.87 10.83
CA HIS A 49 5.38 5.73 10.71
C HIS A 49 6.42 5.73 11.82
N GLY A 50 6.90 6.90 12.27
CA GLY A 50 7.82 6.98 13.40
C GLY A 50 7.20 6.41 14.68
N VAL A 51 5.95 6.78 14.98
CA VAL A 51 5.20 6.22 16.12
C VAL A 51 5.00 4.71 15.95
N SER A 52 4.57 4.26 14.77
CA SER A 52 4.37 2.84 14.49
C SER A 52 5.65 2.03 14.63
N VAL A 53 6.77 2.54 14.10
CA VAL A 53 8.09 1.90 14.21
C VAL A 53 8.54 1.83 15.66
N ALA A 54 8.35 2.90 16.44
CA ALA A 54 8.71 2.90 17.85
C ALA A 54 7.94 1.80 18.59
N ILE A 55 6.61 1.74 18.43
CA ILE A 55 5.79 0.70 19.07
C ILE A 55 6.22 -0.70 18.61
N GLY A 56 6.46 -0.88 17.30
CA GLY A 56 6.85 -2.16 16.72
C GLY A 56 8.20 -2.64 17.22
N HIS A 57 9.17 -1.73 17.32
CA HIS A 57 10.50 -2.01 17.88
C HIS A 57 10.42 -2.48 19.34
N PHE A 58 9.62 -1.82 20.19
CA PHE A 58 9.46 -2.22 21.59
C PHE A 58 8.70 -3.54 21.74
N LEU A 59 7.70 -3.81 20.90
CA LEU A 59 7.05 -5.12 20.83
C LEU A 59 8.03 -6.22 20.41
N GLY A 60 8.86 -5.94 19.39
CA GLY A 60 9.90 -6.83 18.87
C GLY A 60 10.96 -7.20 19.90
N ALA A 61 11.33 -6.24 20.75
CA ALA A 61 12.34 -6.45 21.78
C ALA A 61 11.83 -7.26 22.99
N THR A 62 10.51 -7.35 23.17
CA THR A 62 9.90 -7.94 24.39
C THR A 62 9.18 -9.26 24.12
N LEU A 63 8.76 -9.52 22.88
CA LEU A 63 7.98 -10.69 22.51
C LEU A 63 8.84 -11.77 21.82
N PRO A 64 8.61 -13.07 22.11
CA PRO A 64 9.34 -14.15 21.43
C PRO A 64 9.04 -14.16 19.92
N SER A 65 10.04 -14.50 19.11
CA SER A 65 9.99 -14.40 17.64
C SER A 65 8.88 -15.22 16.96
N ARG A 66 8.55 -16.40 17.48
CA ARG A 66 7.50 -17.28 16.91
C ARG A 66 6.08 -16.70 17.05
N PRO A 67 5.63 -16.30 18.25
CA PRO A 67 4.37 -15.59 18.42
C PRO A 67 4.24 -14.33 17.55
N MET A 68 5.32 -13.57 17.38
CA MET A 68 5.32 -12.39 16.51
C MET A 68 5.10 -12.78 15.06
N ALA A 69 5.87 -13.74 14.53
CA ALA A 69 5.69 -14.23 13.17
C ALA A 69 4.27 -14.74 12.91
N PHE A 70 3.64 -15.40 13.89
CA PHE A 70 2.23 -15.79 13.81
C PHE A 70 1.28 -14.57 13.75
N ALA A 71 1.48 -13.58 14.62
CA ALA A 71 0.67 -12.37 14.63
C ALA A 71 0.80 -11.58 13.32
N SER A 72 2.02 -11.43 12.82
CA SER A 72 2.36 -10.80 11.54
C SER A 72 1.70 -11.52 10.36
N ALA A 73 1.81 -12.85 10.31
CA ALA A 73 1.18 -13.67 9.28
C ALA A 73 -0.35 -13.51 9.28
N ILE A 74 -0.97 -13.54 10.46
CA ILE A 74 -2.41 -13.34 10.62
C ILE A 74 -2.81 -11.94 10.11
N ALA A 75 -2.08 -10.89 10.51
CA ALA A 75 -2.35 -9.53 10.07
C ALA A 75 -2.28 -9.39 8.54
N PHE A 76 -1.23 -9.90 7.91
CA PHE A 76 -1.08 -9.87 6.45
C PHE A 76 -2.19 -10.64 5.72
N LEU A 77 -2.62 -11.81 6.24
CA LEU A 77 -3.73 -12.55 5.65
C LEU A 77 -5.07 -11.82 5.81
N ILE A 78 -5.29 -11.14 6.94
CA ILE A 78 -6.45 -10.27 7.14
C ILE A 78 -6.43 -9.12 6.12
N PHE A 79 -5.28 -8.47 5.91
CA PHE A 79 -5.17 -7.39 4.92
C PHE A 79 -5.38 -7.87 3.49
N ALA A 80 -4.91 -9.07 3.16
CA ALA A 80 -5.16 -9.67 1.85
C ALA A 80 -6.67 -9.82 1.59
N ALA A 81 -7.41 -10.31 2.58
CA ALA A 81 -8.86 -10.50 2.51
C ALA A 81 -9.62 -9.16 2.52
N TRP A 82 -9.18 -8.21 3.34
CA TRP A 82 -9.80 -6.89 3.44
C TRP A 82 -9.63 -6.08 2.16
N ALA A 83 -8.40 -5.99 1.63
CA ALA A 83 -8.10 -5.32 0.37
C ALA A 83 -8.85 -5.94 -0.81
N TRP A 84 -9.03 -7.28 -0.82
CA TRP A 84 -9.85 -7.96 -1.82
C TRP A 84 -11.32 -7.53 -1.75
N ARG A 85 -11.87 -7.38 -0.54
CA ARG A 85 -13.27 -6.98 -0.33
C ARG A 85 -13.52 -5.53 -0.72
N GLU A 86 -12.66 -4.59 -0.33
CA GLU A 86 -12.81 -3.19 -0.76
C GLU A 86 -12.75 -3.06 -2.28
N GLY A 87 -11.87 -3.80 -2.95
CA GLY A 87 -11.83 -3.83 -4.42
C GLY A 87 -13.10 -4.38 -5.08
N ALA A 88 -13.92 -5.13 -4.34
CA ALA A 88 -15.22 -5.61 -4.81
C ALA A 88 -16.36 -4.60 -4.53
N GLU A 89 -16.21 -3.76 -3.51
CA GLU A 89 -17.21 -2.78 -3.06
C GLU A 89 -16.94 -1.35 -3.56
N SER A 90 -15.81 -1.11 -4.24
CA SER A 90 -15.41 0.18 -4.81
C SER A 90 -16.36 0.60 -5.95
N GLY A 91 -17.50 1.16 -5.54
CA GLY A 91 -18.61 1.60 -6.37
C GLY A 91 -19.29 2.82 -5.76
N GLY A 92 -18.52 3.89 -5.57
CA GLY A 92 -19.02 5.26 -5.42
C GLY A 92 -19.22 5.75 -3.99
N GLU A 93 -18.21 6.44 -3.46
CA GLU A 93 -18.41 7.44 -2.41
C GLU A 93 -17.75 8.76 -2.79
N ASP A 94 -18.53 9.83 -2.72
CA ASP A 94 -18.15 11.20 -3.07
C ASP A 94 -17.68 11.93 -1.80
N VAL A 95 -16.38 12.24 -1.72
CA VAL A 95 -15.80 12.90 -0.54
C VAL A 95 -16.05 14.41 -0.62
N SER A 96 -16.90 14.92 0.27
CA SER A 96 -17.20 16.35 0.40
C SER A 96 -16.00 17.15 0.92
N ALA A 97 -15.67 18.25 0.23
CA ALA A 97 -14.47 19.06 0.49
C ALA A 97 -14.61 20.06 1.66
N PRO A 98 -13.65 20.13 2.61
CA PRO A 98 -13.61 21.16 3.66
C PRO A 98 -13.18 22.55 3.13
N ARG A 99 -13.62 23.62 3.81
CA ARG A 99 -13.32 25.04 3.51
C ARG A 99 -11.85 25.41 3.74
N GLN A 100 -11.32 26.31 2.89
CA GLN A 100 -9.93 26.80 2.88
C GLN A 100 -9.50 27.44 4.22
N PRO A 101 -8.58 26.83 4.98
CA PRO A 101 -7.92 27.46 6.10
C PRO A 101 -6.64 28.18 5.64
N ARG A 102 -6.19 29.16 6.44
CA ARG A 102 -5.04 30.04 6.13
C ARG A 102 -3.67 29.32 6.15
N PHE A 103 -3.62 28.09 6.65
CA PHE A 103 -2.39 27.29 6.80
C PHE A 103 -2.48 25.96 6.06
N ALA A 104 -2.19 25.97 4.76
CA ALA A 104 -2.28 24.80 3.88
C ALA A 104 -1.52 23.57 4.41
N LEU A 105 -0.28 23.76 4.88
CA LEU A 105 0.57 22.67 5.35
C LEU A 105 0.01 22.01 6.62
N LEU A 106 -0.49 22.80 7.57
CA LEU A 106 -1.09 22.25 8.80
C LEU A 106 -2.31 21.39 8.46
N THR A 107 -3.16 21.84 7.54
CA THR A 107 -4.35 21.11 7.13
C THR A 107 -4.01 19.81 6.43
N ILE A 108 -3.02 19.83 5.53
CA ILE A 108 -2.54 18.62 4.85
C ILE A 108 -1.97 17.64 5.87
N VAL A 109 -1.07 18.10 6.75
CA VAL A 109 -0.48 17.26 7.80
C VAL A 109 -1.55 16.66 8.70
N SER A 110 -2.46 17.48 9.24
CA SER A 110 -3.51 16.98 10.13
C SER A 110 -4.45 15.99 9.43
N SER A 111 -4.96 16.32 8.25
CA SER A 111 -5.84 15.40 7.51
C SER A 111 -5.15 14.09 7.15
N PHE A 112 -3.87 14.14 6.75
CA PHE A 112 -3.11 12.97 6.38
C PHE A 112 -2.77 12.11 7.60
N VAL A 113 -2.35 12.73 8.72
CA VAL A 113 -2.15 12.01 9.99
C VAL A 113 -3.44 11.28 10.40
N LEU A 114 -4.59 11.96 10.34
CA LEU A 114 -5.88 11.34 10.67
C LEU A 114 -6.24 10.18 9.73
N ALA A 115 -5.94 10.31 8.43
CA ALA A 115 -6.18 9.25 7.46
C ALA A 115 -5.29 8.02 7.72
N GLU A 116 -3.99 8.24 7.98
CA GLU A 116 -3.00 7.17 8.16
C GLU A 116 -3.10 6.46 9.53
N MET A 117 -3.55 7.15 10.59
CA MET A 117 -3.54 6.61 11.96
C MET A 117 -4.30 5.28 12.12
N SER A 118 -5.28 5.00 11.27
CA SER A 118 -6.09 3.77 11.32
C SER A 118 -5.90 2.88 10.09
N ASP A 119 -4.93 3.18 9.23
CA ASP A 119 -4.79 2.48 7.96
C ASP A 119 -3.92 1.20 8.05
N LYS A 120 -4.09 0.31 7.06
CA LYS A 120 -3.30 -0.92 6.84
C LYS A 120 -1.79 -0.64 6.85
N THR A 121 -1.35 0.51 6.36
CA THR A 121 0.07 0.92 6.32
C THR A 121 0.67 1.06 7.72
N THR A 122 -0.07 1.59 8.67
CA THR A 122 0.34 1.75 10.08
C THR A 122 0.59 0.39 10.74
N LEU A 123 -0.32 -0.56 10.57
CA LEU A 123 -0.17 -1.91 11.10
C LEU A 123 0.94 -2.70 10.38
N ALA A 124 1.05 -2.59 9.05
CA ALA A 124 2.16 -3.21 8.32
C ALA A 124 3.52 -2.65 8.77
N THR A 125 3.61 -1.35 9.02
CA THR A 125 4.82 -0.68 9.53
C THR A 125 5.19 -1.18 10.92
N LEU A 126 4.19 -1.31 11.81
CA LEU A 126 4.35 -1.86 13.16
C LEU A 126 4.97 -3.26 13.11
N THR A 127 4.38 -4.12 12.28
CA THR A 127 4.83 -5.50 12.08
C THR A 127 6.25 -5.55 11.53
N LEU A 128 6.53 -4.80 10.47
CA LEU A 128 7.86 -4.76 9.86
C LEU A 128 8.93 -4.30 10.86
N ALA A 129 8.62 -3.29 11.68
CA ALA A 129 9.53 -2.76 12.69
C ALA A 129 9.80 -3.72 13.87
N SER A 130 8.89 -4.67 14.13
CA SER A 130 9.12 -5.69 15.15
C SER A 130 10.09 -6.80 14.74
N GLU A 131 10.23 -7.05 13.45
CA GLU A 131 11.03 -8.17 12.94
C GLU A 131 12.29 -7.73 12.20
N HIS A 132 12.32 -6.48 11.75
CA HIS A 132 13.42 -5.92 10.97
C HIS A 132 14.05 -4.72 11.69
N ASP A 133 15.20 -4.29 11.17
CA ASP A 133 15.92 -3.12 11.66
C ASP A 133 15.06 -1.85 11.59
N TRP A 134 14.69 -1.32 12.77
CA TRP A 134 13.69 -0.25 12.94
C TRP A 134 14.05 1.03 12.20
N VAL A 135 15.34 1.42 12.16
CA VAL A 135 15.81 2.59 11.41
C VAL A 135 15.59 2.38 9.91
N GLY A 136 15.97 1.20 9.41
CA GLY A 136 15.75 0.82 8.03
C GLY A 136 14.28 0.86 7.65
N VAL A 137 13.41 0.33 8.51
CA VAL A 137 11.95 0.33 8.31
C VAL A 137 11.42 1.75 8.25
N TRP A 138 11.74 2.61 9.22
CA TRP A 138 11.24 3.99 9.27
C TRP A 138 11.61 4.82 8.04
N ILE A 139 12.86 4.70 7.58
CA ILE A 139 13.32 5.36 6.36
C ILE A 139 12.57 4.80 5.14
N GLY A 140 12.47 3.48 5.05
CA GLY A 140 11.83 2.83 3.90
C GLY A 140 10.34 3.13 3.80
N THR A 141 9.59 3.07 4.89
CA THR A 141 8.14 3.37 4.89
C THR A 141 7.87 4.83 4.56
N THR A 142 8.67 5.75 5.12
CA THR A 142 8.56 7.18 4.81
C THR A 142 8.87 7.47 3.33
N LEU A 143 9.94 6.87 2.79
CA LEU A 143 10.26 7.02 1.37
C LEU A 143 9.23 6.37 0.45
N GLY A 144 8.74 5.18 0.80
CA GLY A 144 7.69 4.49 0.06
C GLY A 144 6.44 5.35 -0.07
N MET A 145 6.03 5.96 1.04
CA MET A 145 4.88 6.88 1.12
C MET A 145 5.07 8.12 0.24
N ILE A 146 6.21 8.81 0.38
CA ILE A 146 6.53 10.00 -0.42
C ILE A 146 6.57 9.66 -1.93
N LEU A 147 7.12 8.50 -2.30
CA LEU A 147 7.18 8.08 -3.70
C LEU A 147 5.80 7.73 -4.26
N ALA A 148 4.97 7.04 -3.46
CA ALA A 148 3.62 6.66 -3.85
C ALA A 148 2.74 7.90 -4.08
N ASP A 149 2.77 8.85 -3.13
CA ASP A 149 2.05 10.12 -3.25
C ASP A 149 2.63 11.05 -4.30
N GLY A 150 3.96 11.08 -4.46
CA GLY A 150 4.60 11.82 -5.55
C GLY A 150 4.14 11.31 -6.92
N LEU A 151 4.02 9.99 -7.08
CA LEU A 151 3.45 9.36 -8.28
C LEU A 151 1.96 9.71 -8.43
N ALA A 152 1.19 9.69 -7.35
CA ALA A 152 -0.22 10.07 -7.35
C ALA A 152 -0.43 11.54 -7.77
N ILE A 153 0.35 12.47 -7.22
CA ILE A 153 0.31 13.89 -7.61
C ILE A 153 0.71 14.04 -9.08
N GLY A 154 1.79 13.41 -9.51
CA GLY A 154 2.22 13.41 -10.91
C GLY A 154 1.12 12.89 -11.83
N ALA A 155 0.53 11.73 -11.51
CA ALA A 155 -0.58 11.17 -12.24
C ALA A 155 -1.79 12.10 -12.22
N GLY A 156 -2.23 12.63 -11.07
CA GLY A 156 -3.37 13.53 -10.96
C GLY A 156 -3.20 14.85 -11.73
N LEU A 157 -1.97 15.35 -11.85
CA LEU A 157 -1.65 16.54 -12.64
C LEU A 157 -1.56 16.26 -14.14
N LEU A 158 -1.03 15.10 -14.56
CA LEU A 158 -0.89 14.73 -15.98
C LEU A 158 -2.15 14.09 -16.57
N LEU A 159 -2.98 13.46 -15.73
CA LEU A 159 -3.94 12.47 -16.15
C LEU A 159 -5.36 12.87 -15.72
N HIS A 160 -6.14 13.32 -16.69
CA HIS A 160 -7.60 13.29 -16.65
C HIS A 160 -8.16 11.84 -16.76
N ARG A 161 -7.38 10.80 -16.42
CA ARG A 161 -7.79 9.39 -16.48
C ARG A 161 -7.75 8.77 -15.09
N ARG A 162 -8.86 8.12 -14.79
CA ARG A 162 -9.07 7.33 -13.58
C ARG A 162 -8.22 6.05 -13.68
N LEU A 163 -7.24 5.90 -12.78
CA LEU A 163 -6.66 4.59 -12.54
C LEU A 163 -7.79 3.67 -12.05
N PRO A 164 -7.91 2.44 -12.59
CA PRO A 164 -8.94 1.53 -12.14
C PRO A 164 -8.62 1.10 -10.71
N GLU A 165 -9.36 1.64 -9.75
CA GLU A 165 -9.30 1.34 -8.30
C GLU A 165 -9.25 -0.17 -8.03
N GLN A 166 -10.01 -0.94 -8.82
CA GLN A 166 -10.01 -2.41 -8.80
C GLN A 166 -8.62 -3.05 -9.04
N LEU A 167 -7.77 -2.48 -9.90
CA LEU A 167 -6.44 -3.03 -10.19
C LEU A 167 -5.50 -2.85 -9.00
N LEU A 168 -5.63 -1.72 -8.30
CA LEU A 168 -4.83 -1.40 -7.13
C LEU A 168 -5.17 -2.31 -5.95
N HIS A 169 -6.45 -2.44 -5.64
CA HIS A 169 -6.91 -3.38 -4.61
C HIS A 169 -6.48 -4.82 -4.91
N PHE A 170 -6.54 -5.23 -6.18
CA PHE A 170 -6.05 -6.54 -6.61
C PHE A 170 -4.56 -6.74 -6.36
N ILE A 171 -3.72 -5.76 -6.74
CA ILE A 171 -2.27 -5.84 -6.53
C ILE A 171 -1.93 -5.85 -5.03
N ALA A 172 -2.53 -4.96 -4.24
CA ALA A 172 -2.32 -4.89 -2.78
C ALA A 172 -2.73 -6.20 -2.09
N SER A 173 -3.91 -6.74 -2.43
CA SER A 173 -4.39 -8.03 -1.93
C SER A 173 -3.41 -9.17 -2.24
N LEU A 174 -2.90 -9.21 -3.49
CA LEU A 174 -1.96 -10.24 -3.92
C LEU A 174 -0.66 -10.22 -3.10
N LEU A 175 -0.13 -9.04 -2.81
CA LEU A 175 1.13 -8.90 -2.06
C LEU A 175 0.95 -9.25 -0.61
N PHE A 176 -0.12 -8.78 0.02
CA PHE A 176 -0.45 -9.15 1.39
C PHE A 176 -0.64 -10.65 1.53
N LEU A 177 -1.26 -11.29 0.53
CA LEU A 177 -1.38 -12.75 0.49
C LEU A 177 -0.01 -13.42 0.40
N MET A 178 0.87 -12.96 -0.50
CA MET A 178 2.21 -13.52 -0.65
C MET A 178 3.07 -13.33 0.61
N PHE A 179 3.08 -12.14 1.22
CA PHE A 179 3.81 -11.88 2.46
C PHE A 179 3.23 -12.65 3.64
N GLY A 180 1.90 -12.74 3.76
CA GLY A 180 1.23 -13.52 4.81
C GLY A 180 1.57 -15.00 4.73
N LEU A 181 1.54 -15.58 3.53
CA LEU A 181 1.92 -16.98 3.31
C LEU A 181 3.41 -17.22 3.57
N TRP A 182 4.28 -16.30 3.12
CA TRP A 182 5.70 -16.40 3.40
C TRP A 182 5.97 -16.38 4.91
N MET A 183 5.42 -15.39 5.61
CA MET A 183 5.59 -15.23 7.04
C MET A 183 5.06 -16.44 7.83
N LEU A 184 3.91 -16.98 7.42
CA LEU A 184 3.31 -18.15 8.06
C LEU A 184 4.19 -19.39 7.90
N PHE A 185 4.59 -19.70 6.67
CA PHE A 185 5.30 -20.95 6.41
C PHE A 185 6.79 -20.88 6.75
N ASP A 186 7.47 -19.77 6.46
CA ASP A 186 8.90 -19.64 6.73
C ASP A 186 9.17 -19.23 8.18
N ALA A 187 8.68 -18.06 8.59
CA ALA A 187 9.03 -17.47 9.88
C ALA A 187 8.28 -18.11 11.06
N ALA A 188 6.99 -18.43 10.91
CA ALA A 188 6.20 -19.01 11.99
C ALA A 188 6.34 -20.54 12.11
N LEU A 189 6.28 -21.27 10.99
CA LEU A 189 6.31 -22.73 10.94
C LEU A 189 7.70 -23.35 10.65
N GLY A 190 8.63 -22.60 10.06
CA GLY A 190 9.97 -23.09 9.69
C GLY A 190 10.01 -23.95 8.42
N TRP A 191 8.94 -23.97 7.63
CA TRP A 191 8.77 -24.76 6.41
C TRP A 191 9.09 -23.94 5.16
N ARG A 192 10.36 -23.55 5.00
CA ARG A 192 10.80 -22.66 3.92
C ARG A 192 10.44 -23.14 2.50
N TRP A 193 10.48 -24.45 2.24
CA TRP A 193 10.09 -25.01 0.94
C TRP A 193 8.60 -24.82 0.64
N VAL A 194 7.76 -24.92 1.67
CA VAL A 194 6.32 -24.67 1.55
C VAL A 194 6.05 -23.19 1.31
N ALA A 195 6.81 -22.30 1.96
CA ALA A 195 6.72 -20.85 1.73
C ALA A 195 7.03 -20.46 0.27
N VAL A 196 8.13 -20.99 -0.27
CA VAL A 196 8.51 -20.77 -1.68
C VAL A 196 7.46 -21.35 -2.63
N GLY A 197 6.99 -22.57 -2.37
CA GLY A 197 5.95 -23.20 -3.20
C GLY A 197 4.63 -22.43 -3.19
N ALA A 198 4.16 -22.00 -2.02
CA ALA A 198 2.90 -21.28 -1.87
C ALA A 198 2.95 -19.90 -2.54
N THR A 199 4.02 -19.13 -2.32
CA THR A 199 4.18 -17.80 -2.92
C THR A 199 4.37 -17.87 -4.44
N ALA A 200 5.15 -18.83 -4.94
CA ALA A 200 5.31 -19.04 -6.38
C ALA A 200 3.98 -19.44 -7.05
N ALA A 201 3.18 -20.31 -6.42
CA ALA A 201 1.87 -20.71 -6.94
C ALA A 201 0.90 -19.52 -7.02
N VAL A 202 0.86 -18.66 -5.99
CA VAL A 202 0.05 -17.44 -5.99
C VAL A 202 0.51 -16.47 -7.09
N GLY A 203 1.81 -16.25 -7.26
CA GLY A 203 2.35 -15.41 -8.33
C GLY A 203 2.02 -15.92 -9.74
N LEU A 204 2.14 -17.23 -9.96
CA LEU A 204 1.83 -17.86 -11.26
C LEU A 204 0.34 -17.81 -11.60
N THR A 205 -0.54 -18.06 -10.63
CA THR A 205 -1.99 -17.99 -10.85
C THR A 205 -2.46 -16.57 -11.13
N ALA A 206 -1.95 -15.58 -10.40
CA ALA A 206 -2.24 -14.17 -10.69
C ALA A 206 -1.68 -13.72 -12.05
N GLY A 207 -0.46 -14.13 -12.39
CA GLY A 207 0.16 -13.81 -13.68
C GLY A 207 -0.58 -14.40 -14.87
N THR A 208 -1.00 -15.66 -14.78
CA THR A 208 -1.80 -16.32 -15.84
C THR A 208 -3.19 -15.71 -15.98
N ALA A 209 -3.85 -15.37 -14.88
CA ALA A 209 -5.14 -14.69 -14.90
C ALA A 209 -5.04 -13.29 -15.56
N ALA A 210 -4.02 -12.51 -15.21
CA ALA A 210 -3.79 -11.19 -15.80
C ALA A 210 -3.48 -11.27 -17.31
N ALA A 211 -2.68 -12.25 -17.72
CA ALA A 211 -2.37 -12.52 -19.13
C ALA A 211 -3.62 -12.95 -19.91
N ALA A 212 -4.45 -13.83 -19.34
CA ALA A 212 -5.70 -14.26 -19.97
C ALA A 212 -6.68 -13.08 -20.15
N GLN A 213 -6.82 -12.22 -19.15
CA GLN A 213 -7.69 -11.05 -19.21
C GLN A 213 -7.22 -10.03 -20.25
N THR A 214 -5.91 -9.78 -20.36
CA THR A 214 -5.36 -8.87 -21.38
C THR A 214 -5.56 -9.42 -22.79
N LEU A 215 -5.36 -10.73 -23.00
CA LEU A 215 -5.62 -11.39 -24.28
C LEU A 215 -7.11 -11.35 -24.66
N GLN A 216 -8.01 -11.58 -23.71
CA GLN A 216 -9.46 -11.48 -23.94
C GLN A 216 -9.90 -10.05 -24.29
N ARG A 217 -9.36 -9.03 -23.60
CA ARG A 217 -9.63 -7.62 -23.93
C ARG A 217 -9.14 -7.26 -25.33
N ARG A 218 -7.95 -7.71 -25.73
CA ARG A 218 -7.41 -7.51 -27.09
C ARG A 218 -8.28 -8.21 -28.15
N ARG A 219 -8.73 -9.44 -27.90
CA ARG A 219 -9.63 -10.17 -28.80
C ARG A 219 -10.98 -9.46 -28.98
N LYS A 220 -11.60 -8.99 -27.90
CA LYS A 220 -12.86 -8.22 -27.97
C LYS A 220 -12.69 -6.91 -28.74
N ALA A 221 -11.58 -6.19 -28.53
CA ALA A 221 -11.29 -4.95 -29.25
C ALA A 221 -11.04 -5.17 -30.76
N ALA A 222 -10.38 -6.29 -31.12
CA ALA A 222 -10.17 -6.65 -32.52
C ALA A 222 -11.47 -7.08 -33.23
N ALA A 223 -12.40 -7.70 -32.51
CA ALA A 223 -13.71 -8.11 -33.04
C ALA A 223 -14.70 -6.94 -33.24
N SER A 224 -14.46 -5.78 -32.62
CA SER A 224 -15.33 -4.59 -32.73
C SER A 224 -14.96 -3.62 -33.86
N VAL A 225 -13.93 -3.92 -34.67
CA VAL A 225 -13.57 -3.09 -35.83
C VAL A 225 -14.46 -3.49 -37.02
N PRO A 226 -15.35 -2.61 -37.52
CA PRO A 226 -16.21 -2.95 -38.67
C PRO A 226 -15.37 -3.12 -39.94
N PRO A 227 -15.78 -3.99 -40.89
CA PRO A 227 -15.08 -4.16 -42.15
C PRO A 227 -15.08 -2.83 -42.92
N ALA A 228 -13.91 -2.43 -43.44
CA ALA A 228 -13.78 -1.25 -44.27
C ALA A 228 -14.61 -1.43 -45.55
N SER A 229 -15.69 -0.66 -45.67
CA SER A 229 -16.49 -0.51 -46.89
C SER A 229 -16.06 0.73 -47.65
#